data_AF-L8H799-F1
#
_entry.id   AF-L8H799-F1
#
_cell.length_a   1.000
_cell.length_b   1.000
_cell.length_c   1.000
_cell.angle_alpha   90.00
_cell.angle_beta   90.00
_cell.angle_gamma   90.00
#
_symmetry.space_group_name_H-M   'P 1'
#
loop_
_entity.id
_entity.type
_entity.pdbx_description
1 polymer ?
#
loop_
_entity_poly.entity_id
_entity_poly.type
_entity_poly.pdbx_seq_one_letter_code
_entity_poly.pdbx_strand_id
1 'polypeptide(L)'
;MEKSDDEGEMEMERMEEANEEEEEEEEEIAEEEKEVVEGVVYYGELKCQARRGSGKACTNNAYFAQPKIPSGGLASFLTAKHRNNIKMNSNKKNKKTNKNTQNQEKKNNNSTKTDNHNKEEEEEGDEVVVEERFLCGVHAKDKLGRRPLPKRDPKDRKRIEQQRNEADRAAVEQHRQRNQAAGRRGDVVLERLRMLKAPRHREGYLRVYPNFKHQNKADGFGCARLSPMSLGPVDHGQPDLPPALNIENFHQGTKVFKEEIDAEGNPGPRYVANRLRFYEDPVPHRHKYRASGGGNRNIPLYFLWIDRRYGSEHRLTYVESRQFYCNFYERLASQEPDFQKLVEMVEAGTNLQLCGYDAHPLPEGQTIEGAYLDPSVPFGHERVLYAMLLLHDRPDDFPWRKHKTFDF
;
A
#
# COMPACT_ATOMS: atom_id res chain seq x y z
N MET A 1 -27.34 -27.34 -53.26
CA MET A 1 -27.57 -25.98 -52.78
C MET A 1 -26.27 -25.56 -52.10
N GLU A 2 -25.32 -25.13 -52.91
CA GLU A 2 -24.10 -24.46 -52.44
C GLU A 2 -24.52 -23.04 -52.10
N LYS A 3 -24.49 -22.69 -50.82
CA LYS A 3 -24.59 -21.31 -50.39
C LYS A 3 -23.21 -20.68 -50.61
N SER A 4 -23.20 -19.59 -51.35
CA SER A 4 -22.00 -18.87 -51.78
C SER A 4 -21.24 -18.28 -50.59
N ASP A 5 -19.93 -18.52 -50.55
CA ASP A 5 -18.99 -18.06 -49.51
C ASP A 5 -18.78 -16.53 -49.49
N ASP A 6 -19.32 -15.78 -50.47
CA ASP A 6 -19.18 -14.32 -50.60
C ASP A 6 -19.91 -13.50 -49.51
N GLU A 7 -20.91 -14.07 -48.83
CA GLU A 7 -21.64 -13.31 -47.80
C GLU A 7 -20.84 -13.17 -46.48
N GLY A 8 -19.87 -14.06 -46.24
CA GLY A 8 -19.07 -14.06 -45.01
C GLY A 8 -17.95 -13.02 -44.97
N GLU A 9 -17.35 -12.69 -46.12
CA GLU A 9 -16.26 -11.69 -46.18
C GLU A 9 -16.80 -10.25 -45.97
N MET A 10 -17.97 -9.93 -46.53
CA MET A 10 -18.61 -8.62 -46.34
C MET A 10 -19.09 -8.36 -44.91
N GLU A 11 -19.39 -9.40 -44.13
CA GLU A 11 -19.81 -9.24 -42.73
C GLU A 11 -18.60 -8.97 -41.81
N MET A 12 -17.42 -9.47 -42.17
CA MET A 12 -16.17 -9.25 -41.44
C MET A 12 -15.64 -7.83 -41.65
N GLU A 13 -15.61 -7.32 -42.88
CA GLU A 13 -15.19 -5.93 -43.18
C GLU A 13 -16.08 -4.89 -42.46
N ARG A 14 -17.41 -5.11 -42.40
CA ARG A 14 -18.32 -4.22 -41.66
C ARG A 14 -18.10 -4.23 -40.14
N MET A 15 -17.63 -5.35 -39.59
CA MET A 15 -17.28 -5.43 -38.17
C MET A 15 -15.95 -4.71 -37.87
N GLU A 16 -15.01 -4.71 -38.82
CA GLU A 16 -13.75 -3.98 -38.68
C GLU A 16 -13.97 -2.47 -38.79
N GLU A 17 -14.73 -1.99 -39.79
CA GLU A 17 -15.06 -0.56 -39.93
C GLU A 17 -15.83 -0.01 -38.72
N ALA A 18 -16.78 -0.79 -38.18
CA ALA A 18 -17.54 -0.37 -37.00
C ALA A 18 -16.69 -0.27 -35.73
N ASN A 19 -15.64 -1.11 -35.60
CA ASN A 19 -14.70 -1.02 -34.48
C ASN A 19 -13.74 0.17 -34.64
N GLU A 20 -13.32 0.51 -35.87
CA GLU A 20 -12.48 1.68 -36.11
C GLU A 20 -13.24 2.99 -35.83
N GLU A 21 -14.51 3.11 -36.25
CA GLU A 21 -15.35 4.29 -35.92
C GLU A 21 -15.61 4.44 -34.40
N GLU A 22 -15.77 3.33 -33.67
CA GLU A 22 -15.98 3.36 -32.21
C GLU A 22 -14.68 3.73 -31.45
N GLU A 23 -13.50 3.33 -31.94
CA GLU A 23 -12.21 3.78 -31.41
C GLU A 23 -11.96 5.28 -31.68
N GLU A 24 -12.30 5.79 -32.87
CA GLU A 24 -12.13 7.21 -33.20
C GLU A 24 -13.05 8.13 -32.37
N GLU A 25 -14.32 7.76 -32.15
CA GLU A 25 -15.24 8.52 -31.27
C GLU A 25 -14.77 8.50 -29.79
N GLU A 26 -14.22 7.39 -29.30
CA GLU A 26 -13.66 7.34 -27.94
C GLU A 26 -12.39 8.21 -27.79
N GLU A 27 -11.56 8.32 -28.83
CA GLU A 27 -10.41 9.22 -28.83
C GLU A 27 -10.83 10.70 -28.86
N GLU A 28 -11.82 11.08 -29.68
CA GLU A 28 -12.27 12.48 -29.82
C GLU A 28 -12.93 12.99 -28.53
N ILE A 29 -13.75 12.16 -27.86
CA ILE A 29 -14.34 12.48 -26.54
C ILE A 29 -13.24 12.60 -25.46
N ALA A 30 -12.14 11.84 -25.58
CA ALA A 30 -11.02 11.91 -24.66
C ALA A 30 -10.11 13.14 -24.87
N GLU A 31 -10.17 13.78 -26.04
CA GLU A 31 -9.47 15.04 -26.33
C GLU A 31 -10.26 16.27 -25.89
N GLU A 32 -11.59 16.30 -26.01
CA GLU A 32 -12.40 17.44 -25.55
C GLU A 32 -12.44 17.60 -24.01
N GLU A 33 -12.25 16.52 -23.23
CA GLU A 33 -12.17 16.61 -21.75
C GLU A 33 -10.76 16.96 -21.21
N LYS A 34 -9.79 17.29 -22.08
CA LYS A 34 -8.38 17.52 -21.70
C LYS A 34 -7.97 18.98 -21.52
N GLU A 35 -8.89 19.89 -21.24
CA GLU A 35 -8.48 21.12 -20.53
C GLU A 35 -8.10 20.76 -19.09
N VAL A 36 -6.88 20.22 -18.93
CA VAL A 36 -6.24 20.08 -17.63
C VAL A 36 -6.12 21.49 -17.10
N VAL A 37 -6.99 21.85 -16.15
CA VAL A 37 -6.92 23.15 -15.46
C VAL A 37 -5.57 23.19 -14.73
N GLU A 38 -4.57 23.75 -15.40
CA GLU A 38 -3.22 23.88 -14.85
C GLU A 38 -3.31 24.64 -13.54
N GLY A 39 -2.74 24.05 -12.48
CA GLY A 39 -2.69 24.67 -11.15
C GLY A 39 -3.70 24.16 -10.11
N VAL A 40 -4.62 23.25 -10.45
CA VAL A 40 -5.47 22.61 -9.43
C VAL A 40 -4.66 21.57 -8.64
N VAL A 41 -4.48 21.80 -7.35
CA VAL A 41 -3.87 20.85 -6.42
C VAL A 41 -4.93 19.94 -5.80
N TYR A 42 -4.84 18.63 -6.01
CA TYR A 42 -5.82 17.71 -5.44
C TYR A 42 -5.42 17.18 -4.06
N TYR A 43 -6.43 16.68 -3.37
CA TYR A 43 -6.34 15.98 -2.10
C TYR A 43 -5.27 14.88 -2.16
N GLY A 44 -4.24 15.01 -1.33
CA GLY A 44 -3.25 13.96 -1.12
C GLY A 44 -2.06 13.95 -2.09
N GLU A 45 -2.01 14.85 -3.08
CA GLU A 45 -0.93 14.88 -4.08
C GLU A 45 0.34 15.53 -3.54
N LEU A 46 0.19 16.66 -2.83
CA LEU A 46 1.33 17.34 -2.21
C LEU A 46 1.61 16.81 -0.80
N LYS A 47 2.87 16.93 -0.38
CA LYS A 47 3.24 16.76 1.04
C LYS A 47 2.83 17.97 1.85
N CYS A 48 2.45 17.74 3.09
CA CYS A 48 2.18 18.80 4.04
C CYS A 48 3.43 19.66 4.26
N GLN A 49 3.30 20.96 4.01
CA GLN A 49 4.41 21.93 4.07
C GLN A 49 4.76 22.38 5.50
N ALA A 50 4.03 21.90 6.52
CA ALA A 50 4.36 22.20 7.92
C ALA A 50 5.51 21.34 8.46
N ARG A 51 6.15 21.83 9.52
CA ARG A 51 7.12 21.09 10.32
C ARG A 51 6.44 20.53 11.57
N ARG A 52 6.91 19.37 12.01
CA ARG A 52 6.53 18.76 13.30
C ARG A 52 7.17 19.54 14.45
N GLY A 53 6.73 19.27 15.69
CA GLY A 53 7.34 19.86 16.89
C GLY A 53 8.85 19.58 17.02
N SER A 54 9.35 18.51 16.39
CA SER A 54 10.79 18.20 16.31
C SER A 54 11.57 19.00 15.25
N GLY A 55 10.93 19.94 14.55
CA GLY A 55 11.52 20.71 13.45
C GLY A 55 11.62 19.96 12.12
N LYS A 56 11.42 18.64 12.09
CA LYS A 56 11.42 17.83 10.85
C LYS A 56 10.17 18.08 10.01
N ALA A 57 10.30 17.99 8.68
CA ALA A 57 9.17 18.12 7.75
C ALA A 57 8.07 17.08 8.03
N CYS A 58 6.81 17.45 7.80
CA CYS A 58 5.70 16.52 7.89
C CYS A 58 5.72 15.51 6.74
N THR A 59 5.54 14.22 7.05
CA THR A 59 5.48 13.16 6.02
C THR A 59 4.08 12.85 5.51
N ASN A 60 3.04 13.49 6.08
CA ASN A 60 1.65 13.29 5.67
C ASN A 60 1.37 14.06 4.37
N ASN A 61 0.40 13.59 3.60
CA ASN A 61 -0.06 14.35 2.44
C ASN A 61 -0.95 15.52 2.89
N ALA A 62 -1.01 16.56 2.07
CA ALA A 62 -1.84 17.73 2.28
C ALA A 62 -3.28 17.44 1.83
N TYR A 63 -4.23 17.98 2.60
CA TYR A 63 -5.67 17.83 2.36
C TYR A 63 -6.39 19.18 2.39
N PHE A 64 -5.68 20.23 2.78
CA PHE A 64 -6.21 21.58 2.90
C PHE A 64 -5.21 22.59 2.31
N ALA A 65 -5.71 23.59 1.61
CA ALA A 65 -5.01 24.84 1.33
C ALA A 65 -5.32 25.84 2.45
N GLN A 66 -4.34 26.64 2.86
CA GLN A 66 -4.52 27.69 3.85
C GLN A 66 -3.65 28.90 3.48
N PRO A 67 -4.15 30.15 3.54
CA PRO A 67 -3.35 31.34 3.27
C PRO A 67 -2.08 31.38 4.13
N LYS A 68 -0.94 31.67 3.51
CA LYS A 68 0.32 31.89 4.20
C LYS A 68 0.24 33.20 4.96
N ILE A 69 0.18 33.14 6.29
CA ILE A 69 0.32 34.33 7.11
C ILE A 69 1.79 34.76 7.01
N PRO A 70 2.09 36.00 6.56
CA PRO A 70 3.45 36.52 6.53
C PRO A 70 4.06 36.42 7.93
N SER A 71 5.34 36.06 8.04
CA SER A 71 6.04 35.94 9.32
C SER A 71 6.13 37.25 10.13
N GLY A 72 5.66 38.37 9.58
CA GLY A 72 5.53 39.67 10.23
C GLY A 72 4.22 39.83 11.03
N GLY A 73 4.08 39.07 12.12
CA GLY A 73 3.17 39.35 13.25
C GLY A 73 1.65 39.31 12.97
N LEU A 74 0.94 38.45 13.69
CA LEU A 74 -0.55 38.38 13.71
C LEU A 74 -1.25 39.75 13.87
N ALA A 75 -0.57 40.72 14.49
CA ALA A 75 -1.08 42.07 14.71
C ALA A 75 -1.38 42.82 13.40
N SER A 76 -0.54 42.68 12.36
CA SER A 76 -0.73 43.37 11.07
C SER A 76 -1.88 42.78 10.24
N PHE A 77 -2.07 41.47 10.33
CA PHE A 77 -3.09 40.75 9.56
C PHE A 77 -4.50 40.92 10.15
N LEU A 78 -4.62 40.97 11.49
CA LEU A 78 -5.90 41.23 12.15
C LEU A 78 -6.40 42.64 11.85
N THR A 79 -5.53 43.65 11.75
CA THR A 79 -5.91 45.00 11.33
C THR A 79 -6.43 45.07 9.88
N ALA A 80 -5.90 44.26 8.97
CA ALA A 80 -6.35 44.21 7.57
C ALA A 80 -7.74 43.53 7.43
N LYS A 81 -7.95 42.38 8.09
CA LYS A 81 -9.26 41.72 8.10
C LYS A 81 -10.34 42.58 8.76
N HIS A 82 -10.01 43.34 9.80
CA HIS A 82 -10.97 44.22 10.45
C HIS A 82 -11.36 45.40 9.54
N ARG A 83 -10.42 45.99 8.79
CA ARG A 83 -10.70 47.04 7.80
C ARG A 83 -11.64 46.57 6.66
N ASN A 84 -11.44 45.36 6.13
CA ASN A 84 -12.30 44.84 5.05
C ASN A 84 -13.71 44.46 5.52
N ASN A 85 -13.86 43.92 6.74
CA ASN A 85 -15.18 43.66 7.32
C ASN A 85 -15.96 44.94 7.66
N ILE A 86 -15.27 46.04 8.00
CA ILE A 86 -15.91 47.35 8.23
C ILE A 86 -16.49 47.90 6.91
N LYS A 87 -15.76 47.80 5.79
CA LYS A 87 -16.24 48.24 4.46
C LYS A 87 -17.48 47.46 3.97
N MET A 88 -17.58 46.16 4.26
CA MET A 88 -18.77 45.38 3.89
C MET A 88 -20.02 45.70 4.73
N ASN A 89 -19.84 46.10 6.00
CA ASN A 89 -20.96 46.46 6.87
C ASN A 89 -21.49 47.88 6.66
N SER A 90 -20.67 48.82 6.17
CA SER A 90 -21.14 50.17 5.79
C SER A 90 -22.11 50.13 4.61
N ASN A 91 -21.92 49.22 3.64
CA ASN A 91 -22.85 49.06 2.51
C ASN A 91 -24.19 48.41 2.88
N LYS A 92 -24.26 47.63 3.97
CA LYS A 92 -25.52 47.02 4.45
C LYS A 92 -26.40 47.97 5.25
N LYS A 93 -25.84 49.01 5.89
CA LYS A 93 -26.63 49.98 6.67
C LYS A 93 -27.39 50.99 5.81
N ASN A 94 -26.95 51.28 4.59
CA ASN A 94 -27.71 52.16 3.67
C ASN A 94 -28.92 51.48 2.99
N LYS A 95 -29.15 50.18 3.18
CA LYS A 95 -30.27 49.45 2.55
C LYS A 95 -31.44 49.14 3.50
N LYS A 96 -31.37 49.53 4.79
CA LYS A 96 -32.36 49.17 5.83
C LYS A 96 -33.24 50.32 6.34
N THR A 97 -33.10 51.53 5.82
CA THR A 97 -33.92 52.70 6.19
C THR A 97 -35.10 52.97 5.25
N ASN A 98 -35.49 52.03 4.38
CA ASN A 98 -36.56 52.29 3.40
C ASN A 98 -37.57 51.13 3.24
N LYS A 99 -38.11 50.61 4.35
CA LYS A 99 -39.28 49.71 4.36
C LYS A 99 -40.11 49.92 5.62
N ASN A 100 -40.83 51.03 5.69
CA ASN A 100 -41.98 51.15 6.59
C ASN A 100 -43.01 52.15 6.04
N THR A 101 -43.64 51.83 4.90
CA THR A 101 -44.91 52.47 4.49
C THR A 101 -45.68 51.56 3.52
N GLN A 102 -46.84 51.12 4.02
CA GLN A 102 -48.10 50.70 3.37
C GLN A 102 -48.11 50.21 1.91
N ASN A 103 -48.56 48.95 1.77
CA ASN A 103 -49.25 48.42 0.59
C ASN A 103 -50.72 48.87 0.63
N GLN A 104 -51.10 49.86 -0.17
CA GLN A 104 -52.45 50.02 -0.71
C GLN A 104 -52.35 50.45 -2.18
N GLU A 105 -53.00 49.64 -3.02
CA GLU A 105 -53.63 49.97 -4.31
C GLU A 105 -52.81 50.50 -5.52
N LYS A 106 -52.82 49.64 -6.55
CA LYS A 106 -53.26 49.87 -7.95
C LYS A 106 -52.84 51.16 -8.69
N LYS A 107 -52.22 50.87 -9.83
CA LYS A 107 -52.40 51.44 -11.19
C LYS A 107 -51.75 52.80 -11.53
N ASN A 108 -51.12 52.72 -12.72
CA ASN A 108 -50.98 53.72 -13.78
C ASN A 108 -49.78 54.70 -13.78
N ASN A 109 -49.01 54.52 -14.86
CA ASN A 109 -48.54 55.49 -15.85
C ASN A 109 -47.39 56.48 -15.55
N ASN A 110 -46.45 56.43 -16.51
CA ASN A 110 -45.70 57.51 -17.15
C ASN A 110 -44.73 58.38 -16.33
N SER A 111 -43.47 58.35 -16.78
CA SER A 111 -42.76 59.49 -17.38
C SER A 111 -41.37 59.77 -16.78
N THR A 112 -40.52 60.25 -17.69
CA THR A 112 -39.28 61.04 -17.52
C THR A 112 -38.00 60.34 -17.06
N LYS A 113 -37.20 60.04 -18.09
CA LYS A 113 -35.72 60.11 -18.16
C LYS A 113 -35.10 61.17 -17.26
N THR A 114 -34.00 60.81 -16.61
CA THR A 114 -32.82 61.67 -16.43
C THR A 114 -31.58 60.79 -16.43
N ASP A 115 -30.70 61.01 -17.40
CA ASP A 115 -29.41 60.36 -17.54
C ASP A 115 -28.42 61.00 -16.55
N ASN A 116 -27.83 60.19 -15.68
CA ASN A 116 -26.70 60.58 -14.84
C ASN A 116 -25.48 59.73 -15.22
N HIS A 117 -24.60 60.32 -16.02
CA HIS A 117 -23.26 59.81 -16.29
C HIS A 117 -22.38 59.98 -15.05
N ASN A 118 -22.23 58.91 -14.25
CA ASN A 118 -21.10 58.78 -13.34
C ASN A 118 -19.97 58.06 -14.09
N LYS A 119 -18.87 58.78 -14.29
CA LYS A 119 -17.58 58.21 -14.67
C LYS A 119 -17.03 57.47 -13.44
N GLU A 120 -17.12 56.14 -13.46
CA GLU A 120 -16.38 55.27 -12.56
C GLU A 120 -14.94 55.20 -13.10
N GLU A 121 -14.00 55.82 -12.38
CA GLU A 121 -12.58 55.60 -12.58
C GLU A 121 -12.25 54.22 -12.03
N GLU A 122 -12.03 53.26 -12.93
CA GLU A 122 -11.56 51.91 -12.59
C GLU A 122 -10.10 52.02 -12.11
N GLU A 123 -9.90 52.17 -10.80
CA GLU A 123 -8.60 51.92 -10.18
C GLU A 123 -8.25 50.43 -10.40
N GLU A 124 -7.31 50.15 -11.31
CA GLU A 124 -6.65 48.85 -11.46
C GLU A 124 -5.97 48.50 -10.13
N GLY A 125 -6.72 47.84 -9.25
CA GLY A 125 -6.19 47.36 -7.97
C GLY A 125 -5.27 46.17 -8.21
N ASP A 126 -3.98 46.35 -7.92
CA ASP A 126 -2.99 45.27 -7.90
C ASP A 126 -3.55 44.05 -7.14
N GLU A 127 -3.79 42.97 -7.87
CA GLU A 127 -4.31 41.73 -7.31
C GLU A 127 -3.24 41.12 -6.40
N VAL A 128 -3.40 41.30 -5.09
CA VAL A 128 -2.45 40.76 -4.10
C VAL A 128 -2.53 39.23 -4.13
N VAL A 129 -1.58 38.59 -4.83
CA VAL A 129 -1.45 37.14 -4.89
C VAL A 129 -1.11 36.62 -3.50
N VAL A 130 -2.11 36.07 -2.80
CA VAL A 130 -1.93 35.47 -1.48
C VAL A 130 -1.34 34.07 -1.65
N GLU A 131 -0.06 33.90 -1.34
CA GLU A 131 0.56 32.57 -1.35
C GLU A 131 -0.23 31.59 -0.43
N GLU A 132 -0.64 30.45 -0.98
CA GLU A 132 -1.26 29.37 -0.20
C GLU A 132 -0.20 28.41 0.37
N ARG A 133 -0.49 27.79 1.51
CA ARG A 133 0.23 26.65 2.07
C ARG A 133 -0.65 25.41 2.10
N PHE A 134 -0.06 24.26 1.78
CA PHE A 134 -0.76 22.98 1.74
C PHE A 134 -0.49 22.15 3.00
N LEU A 135 -1.54 21.85 3.76
CA LEU A 135 -1.46 21.28 5.11
C LEU A 135 -2.27 19.98 5.24
N CYS A 136 -1.81 19.06 6.08
CA CYS A 136 -2.58 17.88 6.47
C CYS A 136 -3.58 18.22 7.58
N GLY A 137 -4.48 17.29 7.89
CA GLY A 137 -5.52 17.51 8.92
C GLY A 137 -4.98 17.79 10.32
N VAL A 138 -3.76 17.33 10.64
CA VAL A 138 -3.10 17.57 11.94
C VAL A 138 -2.53 18.99 12.03
N HIS A 139 -2.04 19.55 10.91
CA HIS A 139 -1.39 20.87 10.88
C HIS A 139 -2.32 22.00 10.46
N ALA A 140 -3.44 21.71 9.81
CA ALA A 140 -4.49 22.67 9.48
C ALA A 140 -5.40 22.95 10.71
N LYS A 141 -4.82 23.49 11.78
CA LYS A 141 -5.50 23.71 13.07
C LYS A 141 -6.55 24.83 13.01
N ASP A 142 -6.30 25.86 12.20
CA ASP A 142 -7.28 26.91 11.95
C ASP A 142 -8.37 26.36 11.02
N LYS A 143 -9.49 25.98 11.64
CA LYS A 143 -10.64 25.44 10.91
C LYS A 143 -11.36 26.48 10.07
N LEU A 144 -11.20 27.78 10.36
CA LEU A 144 -11.93 28.86 9.69
C LEU A 144 -11.21 29.35 8.43
N GLY A 145 -9.88 29.27 8.40
CA GLY A 145 -9.06 29.73 7.27
C GLY A 145 -8.66 28.64 6.26
N ARG A 146 -8.99 27.37 6.52
CA ARG A 146 -8.58 26.25 5.65
C ARG A 146 -9.66 25.92 4.60
N ARG A 147 -9.24 25.72 3.36
CA ARG A 147 -10.07 25.23 2.25
C ARG A 147 -9.72 23.78 1.97
N PRO A 148 -10.67 22.82 1.99
CA PRO A 148 -10.37 21.44 1.61
C PRO A 148 -9.94 21.40 0.14
N LEU A 149 -8.92 20.61 -0.15
CA LEU A 149 -8.50 20.36 -1.53
C LEU A 149 -9.54 19.48 -2.23
N PRO A 150 -9.83 19.73 -3.52
CA PRO A 150 -10.73 18.88 -4.29
C PRO A 150 -10.19 17.45 -4.33
N LYS A 151 -11.08 16.46 -4.25
CA LYS A 151 -10.70 15.06 -4.51
C LYS A 151 -10.60 14.88 -6.01
N ARG A 152 -9.58 14.16 -6.46
CA ARG A 152 -9.47 13.77 -7.87
C ARG A 152 -10.59 12.79 -8.22
N ASP A 153 -11.07 12.88 -9.45
CA ASP A 153 -12.07 11.95 -9.97
C ASP A 153 -11.55 10.49 -9.88
N PRO A 154 -12.39 9.50 -9.51
CA PRO A 154 -11.97 8.11 -9.45
C PRO A 154 -11.43 7.55 -10.78
N LYS A 155 -11.98 7.95 -11.94
CA LYS A 155 -11.50 7.54 -13.27
C LYS A 155 -10.10 8.11 -13.52
N ASP A 156 -9.91 9.40 -13.26
CA ASP A 156 -8.59 10.04 -13.35
C ASP A 156 -7.55 9.38 -12.46
N ARG A 157 -7.91 9.04 -11.23
CA ARG A 157 -7.00 8.34 -10.31
C ARG A 157 -6.60 6.97 -10.86
N LYS A 158 -7.56 6.23 -11.45
CA LYS A 158 -7.30 4.92 -12.07
C LYS A 158 -6.39 5.08 -13.29
N ARG A 159 -6.63 6.09 -14.14
CA ARG A 159 -5.81 6.43 -15.31
C ARG A 159 -4.37 6.75 -14.92
N ILE A 160 -4.17 7.63 -13.93
CA ILE A 160 -2.82 7.98 -13.43
C ILE A 160 -2.12 6.76 -12.81
N GLU A 161 -2.86 5.94 -12.06
CA GLU A 161 -2.29 4.72 -11.48
C GLU A 161 -1.87 3.72 -12.56
N GLN A 162 -2.68 3.56 -13.62
CA GLN A 162 -2.36 2.73 -14.78
C GLN A 162 -1.12 3.25 -15.52
N GLN A 163 -1.08 4.54 -15.86
CA GLN A 163 0.09 5.17 -16.49
C GLN A 163 1.37 4.98 -15.67
N ARG A 164 1.29 5.14 -14.35
CA ARG A 164 2.42 4.86 -13.46
C ARG A 164 2.83 3.39 -13.51
N ASN A 165 1.88 2.46 -13.50
CA ASN A 165 2.18 1.03 -13.58
C ASN A 165 2.80 0.64 -14.94
N GLU A 166 2.37 1.27 -16.03
CA GLU A 166 2.95 1.11 -17.36
C GLU A 166 4.38 1.65 -17.41
N ALA A 167 4.61 2.86 -16.88
CA ALA A 167 5.95 3.43 -16.75
C ALA A 167 6.88 2.55 -15.88
N ASP A 168 6.38 2.03 -14.76
CA ASP A 168 7.11 1.10 -13.89
C ASP A 168 7.48 -0.19 -14.67
N ARG A 169 6.55 -0.76 -15.45
CA ARG A 169 6.81 -1.95 -16.28
C ARG A 169 7.86 -1.68 -17.35
N ALA A 170 7.79 -0.54 -18.02
CA ALA A 170 8.79 -0.14 -19.00
C ALA A 170 10.18 0.02 -18.38
N ALA A 171 10.27 0.62 -17.19
CA ALA A 171 11.53 0.76 -16.45
C ALA A 171 12.09 -0.61 -16.02
N VAL A 172 11.25 -1.54 -15.55
CA VAL A 172 11.65 -2.91 -15.23
C VAL A 172 12.22 -3.62 -16.46
N GLU A 173 11.54 -3.53 -17.60
CA GLU A 173 11.97 -4.15 -18.86
C GLU A 173 13.30 -3.57 -19.34
N GLN A 174 13.47 -2.24 -19.29
CA GLN A 174 14.73 -1.60 -19.64
C GLN A 174 15.88 -2.08 -18.75
N HIS A 175 15.65 -2.23 -17.43
CA HIS A 175 16.66 -2.75 -16.51
C HIS A 175 16.97 -4.23 -16.76
N ARG A 176 15.95 -5.04 -17.09
CA ARG A 176 16.10 -6.45 -17.47
C ARG A 176 17.02 -6.58 -18.69
N GLN A 177 16.77 -5.82 -19.74
CA GLN A 177 17.59 -5.81 -20.96
C GLN A 177 19.04 -5.38 -20.67
N ARG A 178 19.24 -4.35 -19.84
CA ARG A 178 20.60 -3.93 -19.41
C ARG A 178 21.33 -5.04 -18.65
N ASN A 179 20.64 -5.73 -17.75
CA ASN A 179 21.21 -6.85 -17.02
C ASN A 179 21.59 -8.01 -17.95
N GLN A 180 20.71 -8.37 -18.89
CA GLN A 180 20.99 -9.40 -19.91
C GLN A 180 22.18 -9.03 -20.79
N ALA A 181 22.23 -7.80 -21.29
CA ALA A 181 23.36 -7.32 -22.10
C ALA A 181 24.69 -7.36 -21.33
N ALA A 182 24.65 -7.21 -20.01
CA ALA A 182 25.81 -7.30 -19.13
C ALA A 182 26.11 -8.73 -18.64
N GLY A 183 25.34 -9.75 -19.05
CA GLY A 183 25.47 -11.13 -18.57
C GLY A 183 25.20 -11.27 -17.07
N ARG A 184 24.35 -10.41 -16.49
CA ARG A 184 24.03 -10.40 -15.06
C ARG A 184 22.63 -10.92 -14.80
N ARG A 185 22.47 -11.65 -13.70
CA ARG A 185 21.18 -12.00 -13.10
C ARG A 185 20.51 -10.76 -12.51
N GLY A 186 19.20 -10.84 -12.29
CA GLY A 186 18.44 -9.81 -11.61
C GLY A 186 18.79 -9.70 -10.12
N ASP A 187 18.75 -8.49 -9.57
CA ASP A 187 18.94 -8.26 -8.15
C ASP A 187 17.63 -8.49 -7.39
N VAL A 188 17.70 -9.05 -6.18
CA VAL A 188 16.53 -9.29 -5.31
C VAL A 188 16.69 -8.44 -4.06
N VAL A 189 15.63 -7.75 -3.66
CA VAL A 189 15.62 -6.88 -2.47
C VAL A 189 14.32 -7.03 -1.68
N LEU A 190 14.36 -6.65 -0.40
CA LEU A 190 13.23 -6.75 0.53
C LEU A 190 12.64 -5.36 0.80
N GLU A 191 11.31 -5.25 0.82
CA GLU A 191 10.59 -4.02 1.21
C GLU A 191 9.47 -4.33 2.21
N ARG A 192 9.63 -3.77 3.41
CA ARG A 192 8.65 -3.97 4.47
C ARG A 192 7.40 -3.10 4.24
N LEU A 193 6.27 -3.75 4.00
CA LEU A 193 4.97 -3.10 3.98
C LEU A 193 4.63 -2.49 5.33
N ARG A 194 4.04 -1.30 5.29
CA ARG A 194 3.52 -0.61 6.47
C ARG A 194 2.04 -0.40 6.29
N MET A 195 1.28 -0.50 7.39
CA MET A 195 -0.17 -0.28 7.34
C MET A 195 -0.49 1.07 6.68
N LEU A 196 -1.39 1.02 5.69
CA LEU A 196 -1.89 2.18 4.96
C LEU A 196 -0.78 2.98 4.22
N LYS A 197 0.35 2.35 3.91
CA LYS A 197 1.41 2.96 3.10
C LYS A 197 1.73 2.06 1.92
N ALA A 198 1.84 2.67 0.74
CA ALA A 198 2.40 2.01 -0.41
C ALA A 198 3.87 1.60 -0.13
N PRO A 199 4.33 0.47 -0.68
CA PRO A 199 5.75 0.15 -0.69
C PRO A 199 6.55 1.27 -1.35
N ARG A 200 7.81 1.45 -0.94
CA ARG A 200 8.70 2.41 -1.59
C ARG A 200 8.94 1.97 -3.03
N HIS A 201 8.61 2.86 -3.98
CA HIS A 201 8.97 2.66 -5.39
C HIS A 201 10.51 2.63 -5.54
N ARG A 202 11.00 1.66 -6.31
CA ARG A 202 12.39 1.51 -6.69
C ARG A 202 12.45 1.27 -8.19
N GLU A 203 12.98 2.25 -8.92
CA GLU A 203 13.04 2.22 -10.37
C GLU A 203 13.76 0.96 -10.87
N GLY A 204 13.18 0.29 -11.87
CA GLY A 204 13.73 -0.93 -12.46
C GLY A 204 13.56 -2.20 -11.63
N TYR A 205 12.77 -2.17 -10.55
CA TYR A 205 12.43 -3.35 -9.73
C TYR A 205 10.96 -3.71 -9.85
N LEU A 206 10.69 -4.96 -10.22
CA LEU A 206 9.35 -5.53 -10.19
C LEU A 206 8.95 -5.80 -8.74
N ARG A 207 7.84 -5.21 -8.30
CA ARG A 207 7.25 -5.51 -6.99
C ARG A 207 6.66 -6.90 -7.01
N VAL A 208 7.01 -7.72 -6.03
CA VAL A 208 6.52 -9.10 -5.88
C VAL A 208 5.80 -9.22 -4.54
N TYR A 209 4.59 -9.80 -4.55
CA TYR A 209 3.74 -9.90 -3.37
C TYR A 209 3.40 -11.37 -3.05
N PRO A 210 4.19 -12.05 -2.20
CA PRO A 210 3.93 -13.44 -1.80
C PRO A 210 2.83 -13.56 -0.73
N ASN A 211 2.20 -12.46 -0.31
CA ASN A 211 1.17 -12.50 0.74
C ASN A 211 -0.19 -12.98 0.18
N PHE A 212 -0.90 -13.77 0.98
CA PHE A 212 -2.20 -14.38 0.64
C PHE A 212 -3.22 -13.44 -0.03
N LYS A 213 -3.34 -12.20 0.45
CA LYS A 213 -4.37 -11.24 0.00
C LYS A 213 -3.91 -10.32 -1.14
N HIS A 214 -2.73 -10.55 -1.70
CA HIS A 214 -2.10 -9.65 -2.66
C HIS A 214 -1.97 -10.24 -4.08
N GLN A 215 -2.67 -11.34 -4.39
CA GLN A 215 -2.62 -11.97 -5.72
C GLN A 215 -2.94 -11.00 -6.87
N ASN A 216 -3.95 -10.14 -6.67
CA ASN A 216 -4.48 -9.27 -7.72
C ASN A 216 -3.95 -7.82 -7.63
N LYS A 217 -2.73 -7.63 -7.11
CA LYS A 217 -2.09 -6.31 -7.07
C LYS A 217 -1.72 -5.88 -8.49
N ALA A 218 -2.35 -4.81 -8.99
CA ALA A 218 -2.12 -4.30 -10.34
C ALA A 218 -0.70 -3.74 -10.56
N ASP A 219 -0.04 -3.38 -9.46
CA ASP A 219 1.24 -2.65 -9.44
C ASP A 219 2.46 -3.57 -9.24
N GLY A 220 2.29 -4.89 -9.45
CA GLY A 220 3.35 -5.87 -9.33
C GLY A 220 2.88 -7.29 -9.66
N PHE A 221 3.71 -8.27 -9.31
CA PHE A 221 3.44 -9.69 -9.47
C PHE A 221 2.93 -10.27 -8.15
N GLY A 222 1.67 -10.72 -8.11
CA GLY A 222 1.11 -11.44 -6.98
C GLY A 222 1.40 -12.94 -7.07
N CYS A 223 1.92 -13.52 -5.98
CA CYS A 223 2.23 -14.95 -5.88
C CYS A 223 1.73 -15.51 -4.54
N ALA A 224 0.43 -15.35 -4.29
CA ALA A 224 -0.22 -15.73 -3.04
C ALA A 224 -0.14 -17.24 -2.74
N ARG A 225 0.17 -18.08 -3.73
CA ARG A 225 0.44 -19.51 -3.51
C ARG A 225 1.72 -19.75 -2.71
N LEU A 226 2.67 -18.82 -2.75
CA LEU A 226 3.88 -18.83 -1.91
C LEU A 226 3.65 -18.30 -0.48
N SER A 227 2.42 -17.93 -0.14
CA SER A 227 2.07 -17.52 1.22
C SER A 227 2.12 -18.74 2.16
N PRO A 228 2.61 -18.59 3.41
CA PRO A 228 2.50 -19.63 4.44
C PRO A 228 1.06 -20.05 4.76
N MET A 229 0.09 -19.18 4.44
CA MET A 229 -1.34 -19.46 4.58
C MET A 229 -1.89 -20.34 3.44
N SER A 230 -1.16 -20.49 2.34
CA SER A 230 -1.53 -21.28 1.16
C SER A 230 -0.70 -22.57 1.05
N LEU A 231 0.60 -22.48 1.35
CA LEU A 231 1.52 -23.60 1.25
C LEU A 231 1.18 -24.69 2.26
N GLY A 232 0.81 -25.86 1.76
CA GLY A 232 0.48 -27.04 2.55
C GLY A 232 -0.11 -28.16 1.70
N PRO A 233 -0.44 -29.31 2.31
CA PRO A 233 -0.26 -29.61 3.73
C PRO A 233 1.23 -29.79 4.13
N VAL A 234 1.52 -29.63 5.42
CA VAL A 234 2.85 -29.90 6.01
C VAL A 234 2.82 -31.28 6.66
N ASP A 235 3.37 -32.28 5.97
CA ASP A 235 3.65 -33.58 6.57
C ASP A 235 4.92 -33.48 7.44
N HIS A 236 4.70 -33.23 8.74
CA HIS A 236 5.77 -33.05 9.71
C HIS A 236 6.22 -34.35 10.38
N GLY A 237 5.50 -35.46 10.21
CA GLY A 237 5.87 -36.76 10.81
C GLY A 237 5.82 -36.88 12.34
N GLN A 238 5.55 -35.81 13.08
CA GLN A 238 5.34 -35.87 14.54
C GLN A 238 4.22 -36.87 14.92
N PRO A 239 4.42 -37.69 15.96
CA PRO A 239 3.48 -38.74 16.34
C PRO A 239 2.15 -38.16 16.81
N ASP A 240 1.07 -38.91 16.57
CA ASP A 240 -0.30 -38.64 17.03
C ASP A 240 -0.88 -37.28 16.60
N LEU A 241 -0.32 -36.68 15.55
CA LEU A 241 -0.79 -35.41 14.99
C LEU A 241 -1.05 -35.56 13.48
N PRO A 242 -2.19 -35.06 12.98
CA PRO A 242 -2.43 -35.01 11.54
C PRO A 242 -1.48 -34.02 10.87
N PRO A 243 -1.19 -34.15 9.56
CA PRO A 243 -0.50 -33.10 8.82
C PRO A 243 -1.21 -31.76 9.00
N ALA A 244 -0.45 -30.70 9.23
CA ALA A 244 -1.03 -29.36 9.33
C ALA A 244 -1.45 -28.89 7.93
N LEU A 245 -2.65 -28.32 7.79
CA LEU A 245 -3.17 -27.94 6.47
C LEU A 245 -2.36 -26.87 5.74
N ASN A 246 -1.56 -26.06 6.46
CA ASN A 246 -0.62 -25.11 5.88
C ASN A 246 0.54 -24.79 6.83
N ILE A 247 1.58 -24.12 6.31
CA ILE A 247 2.78 -23.73 7.06
C ILE A 247 2.45 -22.80 8.23
N GLU A 248 1.53 -21.84 8.05
CA GLU A 248 1.14 -20.93 9.12
C GLU A 248 0.56 -21.71 10.29
N ASN A 249 -0.38 -22.62 10.05
CA ASN A 249 -0.97 -23.50 11.06
C ASN A 249 0.06 -24.39 11.76
N PHE A 250 0.96 -25.00 10.97
CA PHE A 250 2.08 -25.77 11.51
C PHE A 250 2.88 -24.93 12.51
N HIS A 251 3.33 -23.74 12.09
CA HIS A 251 4.16 -22.87 12.92
C HIS A 251 3.40 -22.33 14.14
N GLN A 252 2.13 -21.96 14.01
CA GLN A 252 1.33 -21.44 15.13
C GLN A 252 1.01 -22.53 16.16
N GLY A 253 0.74 -23.77 15.72
CA GLY A 253 0.47 -24.91 16.61
C GLY A 253 1.70 -25.38 17.40
N THR A 254 2.92 -25.13 16.92
CA THR A 254 4.14 -25.46 17.68
C THR A 254 4.44 -24.49 18.82
N LYS A 255 3.85 -23.30 18.84
CA LYS A 255 4.11 -22.28 19.88
C LYS A 255 3.49 -22.66 21.21
N VAL A 256 4.29 -22.68 22.27
CA VAL A 256 3.81 -22.88 23.64
C VAL A 256 3.81 -21.55 24.38
N PHE A 257 2.68 -21.19 24.98
CA PHE A 257 2.54 -19.98 25.81
C PHE A 257 2.42 -20.31 27.30
N LYS A 258 2.68 -19.31 28.15
CA LYS A 258 2.58 -19.46 29.62
C LYS A 258 1.18 -19.89 30.08
N GLU A 259 0.15 -19.58 29.30
CA GLU A 259 -1.25 -19.92 29.57
C GLU A 259 -1.58 -21.40 29.31
N GLU A 260 -0.62 -22.16 28.79
CA GLU A 260 -0.80 -23.53 28.29
C GLU A 260 0.13 -24.55 28.95
N ILE A 261 0.91 -24.13 29.95
CA ILE A 261 1.81 -24.98 30.71
C ILE A 261 1.28 -25.23 32.13
N ASP A 262 1.69 -26.35 32.72
CA ASP A 262 1.47 -26.66 34.13
C ASP A 262 2.47 -25.93 35.07
N ALA A 263 2.46 -26.27 36.36
CA ALA A 263 3.33 -25.63 37.36
C ALA A 263 4.82 -25.99 37.16
N GLU A 264 5.07 -27.14 36.55
CA GLU A 264 6.39 -27.68 36.20
C GLU A 264 6.90 -27.14 34.85
N GLY A 265 6.06 -26.41 34.12
CA GLY A 265 6.37 -25.81 32.83
C GLY A 265 6.25 -26.77 31.65
N ASN A 266 5.51 -27.87 31.79
CA ASN A 266 5.22 -28.81 30.70
C ASN A 266 3.92 -28.42 29.98
N PRO A 267 3.78 -28.74 28.68
CA PRO A 267 2.55 -28.46 27.95
C PRO A 267 1.36 -29.23 28.54
N GLY A 268 0.34 -28.50 28.99
CA GLY A 268 -0.88 -29.07 29.57
C GLY A 268 -1.93 -29.45 28.52
N PRO A 269 -3.09 -29.99 28.94
CA PRO A 269 -4.17 -30.40 28.04
C PRO A 269 -4.65 -29.30 27.09
N ARG A 270 -4.58 -28.04 27.54
CA ARG A 270 -4.94 -26.88 26.73
C ARG A 270 -4.03 -26.72 25.52
N TYR A 271 -2.72 -26.88 25.70
CA TYR A 271 -1.76 -26.82 24.59
C TYR A 271 -2.08 -27.89 23.55
N VAL A 272 -2.27 -29.14 24.00
CA VAL A 272 -2.56 -30.29 23.13
C VAL A 272 -3.82 -30.04 22.29
N ALA A 273 -4.90 -29.58 22.94
CA ALA A 273 -6.15 -29.26 22.24
C ALA A 273 -5.98 -28.10 21.24
N ASN A 274 -5.26 -27.04 21.61
CA ASN A 274 -5.00 -25.91 20.72
C ASN A 274 -4.14 -26.32 19.52
N ARG A 275 -3.11 -27.14 19.75
CA ARG A 275 -2.21 -27.63 18.71
C ARG A 275 -2.96 -28.44 17.66
N LEU A 276 -3.77 -29.41 18.09
CA LEU A 276 -4.59 -30.21 17.19
C LEU A 276 -5.54 -29.33 16.39
N ARG A 277 -6.21 -28.39 17.07
CA ARG A 277 -7.10 -27.42 16.41
C ARG A 277 -6.37 -26.62 15.34
N PHE A 278 -5.15 -26.12 15.59
CA PHE A 278 -4.40 -25.39 14.56
C PHE A 278 -4.08 -26.26 13.35
N TYR A 279 -3.70 -27.52 13.55
CA TYR A 279 -3.30 -28.39 12.44
C TYR A 279 -4.48 -28.72 11.52
N GLU A 280 -5.67 -28.90 12.10
CA GLU A 280 -6.90 -29.22 11.39
C GLU A 280 -7.65 -28.00 10.83
N ASP A 281 -7.28 -26.77 11.23
CA ASP A 281 -8.01 -25.56 10.83
C ASP A 281 -7.77 -25.20 9.34
N PRO A 282 -8.80 -25.14 8.48
CA PRO A 282 -8.61 -24.73 7.10
C PRO A 282 -8.26 -23.23 6.98
N VAL A 283 -8.54 -22.42 8.00
CA VAL A 283 -8.31 -20.97 8.00
C VAL A 283 -7.19 -20.63 8.98
N PRO A 284 -6.00 -20.23 8.49
CA PRO A 284 -4.90 -19.96 9.38
C PRO A 284 -5.16 -18.79 10.32
N HIS A 285 -4.84 -19.01 11.59
CA HIS A 285 -5.07 -18.06 12.67
C HIS A 285 -3.79 -17.81 13.45
N ARG A 286 -3.62 -16.58 13.96
CA ARG A 286 -2.46 -16.26 14.79
C ARG A 286 -2.67 -16.76 16.22
N HIS A 287 -1.76 -17.58 16.73
CA HIS A 287 -1.76 -18.01 18.11
C HIS A 287 -1.30 -16.87 19.03
N LYS A 288 -2.25 -16.28 19.78
CA LYS A 288 -1.99 -15.12 20.65
C LYS A 288 -2.88 -15.14 21.89
N TYR A 289 -2.34 -14.63 23.00
CA TYR A 289 -3.07 -14.40 24.24
C TYR A 289 -3.20 -12.91 24.54
N ARG A 290 -4.33 -12.52 25.15
CA ARG A 290 -4.51 -11.16 25.68
C ARG A 290 -3.68 -11.02 26.95
N ALA A 291 -2.82 -10.01 26.99
CA ALA A 291 -2.08 -9.64 28.20
C ALA A 291 -3.02 -8.98 29.21
N SER A 292 -2.78 -9.22 30.50
CA SER A 292 -3.56 -8.71 31.63
C SER A 292 -3.59 -7.16 31.75
N GLY A 293 -2.78 -6.45 30.96
CA GLY A 293 -2.68 -4.98 30.97
C GLY A 293 -3.07 -4.29 29.66
N GLY A 294 -3.86 -4.94 28.78
CA GLY A 294 -4.29 -4.31 27.53
C GLY A 294 -3.20 -4.30 26.46
N GLY A 295 -2.77 -5.49 26.05
CA GLY A 295 -1.86 -5.70 24.93
C GLY A 295 -1.91 -7.16 24.49
N ASN A 296 -1.36 -7.50 23.33
CA ASN A 296 -1.20 -8.91 22.96
C ASN A 296 0.19 -9.37 23.38
N ARG A 297 0.29 -10.36 24.27
CA ARG A 297 1.54 -11.09 24.47
C ARG A 297 1.64 -12.10 23.35
N ASN A 298 2.54 -11.84 22.40
CA ASN A 298 2.78 -12.69 21.23
C ASN A 298 4.21 -13.21 21.23
N ILE A 299 4.73 -13.55 22.40
CA ILE A 299 6.06 -14.12 22.56
C ILE A 299 5.84 -15.50 23.20
N PRO A 300 6.04 -16.60 22.45
CA PRO A 300 5.97 -17.94 23.03
C PRO A 300 7.12 -18.14 24.03
N LEU A 301 6.93 -19.07 24.98
CA LEU A 301 8.01 -19.49 25.88
C LEU A 301 9.04 -20.32 25.11
N TYR A 302 8.57 -21.23 24.26
CA TYR A 302 9.37 -22.07 23.38
C TYR A 302 8.47 -22.62 22.25
N PHE A 303 9.09 -23.32 21.31
CA PHE A 303 8.40 -24.07 20.27
C PHE A 303 8.59 -25.55 20.54
N LEU A 304 7.51 -26.33 20.49
CA LEU A 304 7.55 -27.75 20.76
C LEU A 304 7.70 -28.56 19.47
N TRP A 305 8.68 -29.46 19.48
CA TRP A 305 8.86 -30.49 18.48
C TRP A 305 8.92 -31.87 19.15
N ILE A 306 8.25 -32.87 18.58
CA ILE A 306 8.30 -34.25 19.06
C ILE A 306 8.95 -35.09 17.96
N ASP A 307 10.09 -35.68 18.26
CA ASP A 307 10.84 -36.50 17.30
C ASP A 307 10.04 -37.75 16.90
N ARG A 308 9.95 -38.03 15.60
CA ARG A 308 9.20 -39.18 15.08
C ARG A 308 9.80 -40.52 15.48
N ARG A 309 11.13 -40.60 15.56
CA ARG A 309 11.85 -41.86 15.74
C ARG A 309 11.87 -42.28 17.21
N TYR A 310 12.04 -41.31 18.10
CA TYR A 310 12.24 -41.57 19.54
C TYR A 310 11.08 -41.08 20.41
N GLY A 311 10.17 -40.26 19.88
CA GLY A 311 9.12 -39.61 20.67
C GLY A 311 9.65 -38.56 21.65
N SER A 312 10.92 -38.16 21.53
CA SER A 312 11.54 -37.21 22.44
C SER A 312 10.99 -35.81 22.22
N GLU A 313 10.70 -35.14 23.33
CA GLU A 313 10.27 -33.74 23.34
C GLU A 313 11.48 -32.80 23.22
N HIS A 314 11.40 -31.86 22.29
CA HIS A 314 12.38 -30.79 22.10
C HIS A 314 11.72 -29.42 22.29
N ARG A 315 12.27 -28.64 23.23
CA ARG A 315 11.84 -27.26 23.51
C ARG A 315 12.79 -26.29 22.82
N LEU A 316 12.36 -25.79 21.69
CA LEU A 316 13.19 -24.99 20.79
C LEU A 316 13.07 -23.50 21.12
N THR A 317 14.21 -22.81 21.06
CA THR A 317 14.25 -21.36 21.01
C THR A 317 13.66 -20.84 19.69
N TYR A 318 13.49 -19.53 19.60
CA TYR A 318 12.99 -18.91 18.38
C TYR A 318 13.90 -19.18 17.17
N VAL A 319 15.22 -19.11 17.33
CA VAL A 319 16.17 -19.33 16.22
C VAL A 319 16.15 -20.78 15.78
N GLU A 320 16.18 -21.75 16.71
CA GLU A 320 16.10 -23.18 16.38
C GLU A 320 14.79 -23.53 15.66
N SER A 321 13.67 -22.94 16.09
CA SER A 321 12.37 -23.15 15.43
C SER A 321 12.33 -22.71 13.97
N ARG A 322 13.20 -21.76 13.55
CA ARG A 322 13.29 -21.31 12.16
C ARG A 322 13.72 -22.44 11.25
N GLN A 323 14.54 -23.38 11.73
CA GLN A 323 14.97 -24.52 10.93
C GLN A 323 13.77 -25.30 10.37
N PHE A 324 12.80 -25.64 11.22
CA PHE A 324 11.58 -26.34 10.81
C PHE A 324 10.76 -25.53 9.81
N TYR A 325 10.46 -24.27 10.16
CA TYR A 325 9.68 -23.39 9.30
C TYR A 325 10.29 -23.24 7.91
N CYS A 326 11.59 -22.93 7.85
CA CYS A 326 12.27 -22.68 6.59
C CYS A 326 12.42 -23.95 5.75
N ASN A 327 12.71 -25.11 6.36
CA ASN A 327 12.79 -26.38 5.63
C ASN A 327 11.45 -26.78 5.01
N PHE A 328 10.34 -26.70 5.76
CA PHE A 328 9.03 -27.03 5.20
C PHE A 328 8.58 -26.00 4.16
N TYR A 329 8.87 -24.71 4.38
CA TYR A 329 8.63 -23.67 3.39
C TYR A 329 9.41 -23.93 2.10
N GLU A 330 10.71 -24.19 2.20
CA GLU A 330 11.56 -24.51 1.06
C GLU A 330 10.99 -25.67 0.25
N ARG A 331 10.70 -26.81 0.90
CA ARG A 331 10.19 -28.02 0.27
C ARG A 331 8.88 -27.79 -0.49
N LEU A 332 7.96 -27.04 0.10
CA LEU A 332 6.65 -26.78 -0.50
C LEU A 332 6.75 -25.70 -1.59
N ALA A 333 7.41 -24.58 -1.29
CA ALA A 333 7.54 -23.46 -2.22
C ALA A 333 8.34 -23.86 -3.48
N SER A 334 9.35 -24.72 -3.38
CA SER A 334 10.11 -25.17 -4.55
C SER A 334 9.28 -25.93 -5.58
N GLN A 335 8.14 -26.49 -5.16
CA GLN A 335 7.21 -27.22 -6.03
C GLN A 335 6.18 -26.30 -6.68
N GLU A 336 6.06 -25.05 -6.22
CA GLU A 336 5.05 -24.12 -6.73
C GLU A 336 5.50 -23.45 -8.04
N PRO A 337 4.61 -23.39 -9.06
CA PRO A 337 4.91 -22.71 -10.31
C PRO A 337 5.30 -21.24 -10.12
N ASP A 338 4.70 -20.56 -9.14
CA ASP A 338 5.03 -19.18 -8.81
C ASP A 338 6.50 -19.02 -8.40
N PHE A 339 7.06 -19.98 -7.66
CA PHE A 339 8.47 -19.91 -7.27
C PHE A 339 9.39 -20.11 -8.48
N GLN A 340 9.09 -21.10 -9.32
CA GLN A 340 9.82 -21.33 -10.56
C GLN A 340 9.79 -20.09 -11.46
N LYS A 341 8.64 -19.41 -11.51
CA LYS A 341 8.52 -18.16 -12.26
C LYS A 341 9.41 -17.05 -11.71
N LEU A 342 9.53 -16.93 -10.39
CA LEU A 342 10.43 -15.95 -9.78
C LEU A 342 11.90 -16.26 -10.08
N VAL A 343 12.29 -17.54 -10.07
CA VAL A 343 13.64 -17.98 -10.47
C VAL A 343 13.91 -17.60 -11.92
N GLU A 344 13.00 -17.94 -12.85
CA GLU A 344 13.11 -17.56 -14.26
C GLU A 344 13.28 -16.05 -14.44
N MET A 345 12.51 -15.24 -13.71
CA MET A 345 12.60 -13.78 -13.78
C MET A 345 13.99 -13.28 -13.36
N VAL A 346 14.55 -13.83 -12.27
CA VAL A 346 15.91 -13.50 -11.79
C VAL A 346 16.95 -13.92 -12.81
N GLU A 347 16.90 -15.14 -13.34
CA GLU A 347 17.83 -15.62 -14.38
C GLU A 347 17.75 -14.76 -15.65
N ALA A 348 16.54 -14.33 -16.03
CA ALA A 348 16.33 -13.46 -17.17
C ALA A 348 16.78 -12.00 -16.93
N GLY A 349 17.36 -11.67 -15.77
CA GLY A 349 17.89 -10.34 -15.46
C GLY A 349 16.88 -9.38 -14.80
N THR A 350 15.68 -9.84 -14.43
CA THR A 350 14.65 -8.98 -13.82
C THR A 350 14.96 -8.72 -12.36
N ASN A 351 15.09 -7.45 -11.95
CA ASN A 351 15.25 -7.14 -10.54
C ASN A 351 13.91 -7.26 -9.81
N LEU A 352 13.90 -7.89 -8.63
CA LEU A 352 12.71 -8.17 -7.84
C LEU A 352 12.74 -7.44 -6.50
N GLN A 353 11.63 -6.81 -6.12
CA GLN A 353 11.40 -6.22 -4.81
C GLN A 353 10.31 -7.01 -4.07
N LEU A 354 10.73 -7.93 -3.21
CA LEU A 354 9.83 -8.74 -2.38
C LEU A 354 9.16 -7.85 -1.33
N CYS A 355 7.87 -7.61 -1.51
CA CYS A 355 7.06 -6.73 -0.70
C CYS A 355 6.22 -7.53 0.29
N GLY A 356 6.43 -7.30 1.58
CA GLY A 356 5.76 -8.08 2.62
C GLY A 356 5.78 -7.46 4.01
N TYR A 357 4.93 -7.92 4.91
CA TYR A 357 4.87 -7.35 6.27
C TYR A 357 6.10 -7.71 7.12
N ASP A 358 6.72 -8.86 6.83
CA ASP A 358 7.94 -9.36 7.46
C ASP A 358 9.16 -9.31 6.53
N ALA A 359 9.04 -8.61 5.39
CA ALA A 359 10.15 -8.35 4.45
C ALA A 359 11.12 -7.27 4.97
N HIS A 360 11.74 -7.54 6.13
CA HIS A 360 12.71 -6.64 6.75
C HIS A 360 13.99 -6.56 5.91
N PRO A 361 14.37 -5.37 5.39
CA PRO A 361 15.62 -5.19 4.65
C PRO A 361 16.84 -5.65 5.46
N LEU A 362 17.88 -6.10 4.76
CA LEU A 362 19.18 -6.36 5.36
C LEU A 362 19.90 -5.02 5.58
N PRO A 363 20.37 -4.69 6.80
CA PRO A 363 21.32 -3.60 7.01
C PRO A 363 22.55 -3.76 6.12
N GLU A 364 23.20 -2.65 5.82
CA GLU A 364 24.43 -2.63 5.02
C GLU A 364 25.49 -3.55 5.64
N GLY A 365 26.05 -4.45 4.82
CA GLY A 365 27.04 -5.45 5.25
C GLY A 365 26.47 -6.68 5.97
N GLN A 366 25.18 -6.73 6.32
CA GLN A 366 24.59 -7.94 6.91
C GLN A 366 24.31 -8.99 5.82
N THR A 367 24.78 -10.22 6.04
CA THR A 367 24.47 -11.37 5.17
C THR A 367 23.10 -11.96 5.50
N ILE A 368 22.51 -12.69 4.55
CA ILE A 368 21.23 -13.40 4.80
C ILE A 368 21.34 -14.43 5.93
N GLU A 369 22.52 -15.04 6.09
CA GLU A 369 22.85 -15.94 7.20
C GLU A 369 22.88 -15.19 8.54
N GLY A 370 23.51 -14.01 8.58
CA GLY A 370 23.47 -13.15 9.78
C GLY A 370 22.04 -12.75 10.17
N ALA A 371 21.19 -12.46 9.19
CA ALA A 371 19.77 -12.18 9.44
C ALA A 371 18.99 -13.42 9.92
N TYR A 372 19.37 -14.63 9.47
CA TYR A 372 18.79 -15.90 9.95
C TYR A 372 19.17 -16.22 11.39
N LEU A 373 20.35 -15.80 11.85
CA LEU A 373 20.80 -16.01 13.23
C LEU A 373 20.34 -14.90 14.19
N ASP A 374 19.94 -13.73 13.67
CA ASP A 374 19.49 -12.59 14.48
C ASP A 374 18.07 -12.81 15.05
N PRO A 375 17.90 -12.95 16.38
CA PRO A 375 16.59 -13.13 17.00
C PRO A 375 15.79 -11.82 17.15
N SER A 376 16.41 -10.65 16.94
CA SER A 376 15.78 -9.35 17.18
C SER A 376 14.73 -8.96 16.14
N VAL A 377 14.77 -9.59 14.98
CA VAL A 377 13.86 -9.34 13.86
C VAL A 377 13.29 -10.68 13.37
N PRO A 378 12.01 -10.75 12.99
CA PRO A 378 11.46 -11.95 12.40
C PRO A 378 12.22 -12.38 11.13
N PHE A 379 12.45 -13.68 10.99
CA PHE A 379 12.87 -14.30 9.73
C PHE A 379 11.64 -14.90 9.04
N GLY A 380 10.74 -14.01 8.59
CA GLY A 380 9.48 -14.40 7.95
C GLY A 380 9.66 -14.95 6.53
N HIS A 381 8.57 -15.45 5.94
CA HIS A 381 8.59 -16.07 4.61
C HIS A 381 9.21 -15.22 3.51
N GLU A 382 9.10 -13.89 3.54
CA GLU A 382 9.75 -13.06 2.53
C GLU A 382 11.29 -13.14 2.61
N ARG A 383 11.87 -13.31 3.80
CA ARG A 383 13.31 -13.55 3.99
C ARG A 383 13.71 -14.98 3.62
N VAL A 384 12.83 -15.96 3.83
CA VAL A 384 13.04 -17.34 3.34
C VAL A 384 13.07 -17.35 1.81
N LEU A 385 12.07 -16.74 1.17
CA LEU A 385 11.98 -16.62 -0.28
C LEU A 385 13.17 -15.83 -0.86
N TYR A 386 13.58 -14.75 -0.20
CA TYR A 386 14.80 -14.01 -0.55
C TYR A 386 16.04 -14.90 -0.53
N ALA A 387 16.24 -15.68 0.54
CA ALA A 387 17.36 -16.60 0.65
C ALA A 387 17.31 -17.67 -0.45
N MET A 388 16.13 -18.23 -0.71
CA MET A 388 15.91 -19.22 -1.75
C MET A 388 16.25 -18.68 -3.14
N LEU A 389 15.83 -17.46 -3.50
CA LEU A 389 16.14 -16.85 -4.80
C LEU A 389 17.63 -16.48 -4.94
N LEU A 390 18.20 -15.90 -3.89
CA LEU A 390 19.60 -15.47 -3.87
C LEU A 390 20.57 -16.66 -4.02
N LEU A 391 20.21 -17.82 -3.47
CA LEU A 391 21.05 -19.01 -3.38
C LEU A 391 20.44 -20.21 -4.12
N HIS A 392 19.52 -20.00 -5.07
CA HIS A 392 18.74 -21.08 -5.70
C HIS A 392 19.62 -22.12 -6.44
N ASP A 393 20.81 -21.72 -6.90
CA ASP A 393 21.82 -22.53 -7.58
C ASP A 393 22.74 -23.27 -6.59
N ARG A 394 22.66 -22.92 -5.29
CA ARG A 394 23.46 -23.48 -4.21
C ARG A 394 22.58 -23.71 -2.97
N PRO A 395 21.59 -24.62 -3.04
CA PRO A 395 20.65 -24.81 -1.94
C PRO A 395 21.32 -25.22 -0.62
N ASP A 396 22.45 -25.93 -0.66
CA ASP A 396 23.21 -26.28 0.55
C ASP A 396 23.79 -25.06 1.29
N ASP A 397 23.84 -23.90 0.62
CA ASP A 397 24.21 -22.63 1.23
C ASP A 397 23.07 -21.96 2.01
N PHE A 398 21.84 -22.48 1.95
CA PHE A 398 20.72 -21.93 2.72
C PHE A 398 21.02 -21.92 4.22
N PRO A 399 20.72 -20.83 4.94
CA PRO A 399 21.06 -20.71 6.36
C PRO A 399 20.52 -21.86 7.23
N TRP A 400 19.30 -22.33 6.98
CA TRP A 400 18.68 -23.43 7.72
C TRP A 400 19.20 -24.83 7.32
N ARG A 401 20.03 -24.93 6.28
CA ARG A 401 20.76 -26.15 5.92
C ARG A 401 22.20 -26.16 6.46
N LYS A 402 22.77 -24.98 6.71
CA LYS A 402 24.07 -24.82 7.40
C LYS A 402 23.95 -24.97 8.91
N HIS A 403 22.95 -24.31 9.49
CA HIS A 403 22.72 -24.25 10.94
C HIS A 403 21.66 -25.26 11.34
N LYS A 404 21.95 -26.56 11.14
CA LYS A 404 21.02 -27.64 11.47
C LYS A 404 21.18 -28.08 12.92
N THR A 405 20.07 -28.15 13.65
CA THR A 405 19.96 -28.88 14.92
C THR A 405 19.26 -30.22 14.74
N PHE A 406 18.45 -30.37 13.68
CA PHE A 406 17.77 -31.61 13.31
C PHE A 406 18.06 -32.00 11.85
N ASP A 407 18.02 -33.30 11.58
CA ASP A 407 18.03 -33.83 10.22
C ASP A 407 16.58 -33.98 9.72
N PHE A 408 16.34 -33.60 8.46
CA PHE A 408 15.00 -33.49 7.86
C PHE A 408 14.85 -34.35 6.62
#